data_AF-A0A9E3AZS5-F1
#
_entry.id   AF-A0A9E3AZS5-F1
#
_cell.length_a   1.000
_cell.length_b   1.000
_cell.length_c   1.000
_cell.angle_alpha   90.00
_cell.angle_beta   90.00
_cell.angle_gamma   90.00
#
_symmetry.space_group_name_H-M   'P 1'
#
loop_
_entity.id
_entity.type
_entity.pdbx_description
1 polymer ?
#
loop_
_entity_poly.entity_id
_entity_poly.type
_entity_poly.pdbx_seq_one_letter_code
_entity_poly.pdbx_strand_id
1 'polypeptide(L)'
;MHNKESTLTLTGLLTDLVAGHLQSWGLLDVVTLFAAPERPDYVQFVSPLEHLKLVQVPTYGTLVLHNTAQNGTLIAPMHIGFFQVGAQNHATSRALILAKDETLRVEDCFCIQQTQGGLLKEAQQRFIILPLSLRKAALAKRNEKGFSRLWNDIELYNRRYGITRRGHLERYLRPYFSRLLPFRHAFEVLPQQIGAAYFVAGRLIGIEVAPNAGYWSDIGPILNIYCYGSAALLAERYRWKTTRNVVNLDGLVDLDDLKQRLVEKRLQEETARIELLETTSNLAWNCTVETEAQELQVVSLAHDEWAGQMVKHGTNVVYMSVFRDVIDA
;
A
#
# COMPACT_ATOMS: atom_id res chain seq x y z
N MET A 1 -1.50 -31.90 7.55
CA MET A 1 -1.25 -31.60 8.98
C MET A 1 -0.61 -30.22 9.03
N HIS A 2 -1.41 -29.18 9.21
CA HIS A 2 -0.90 -27.82 9.46
C HIS A 2 -0.30 -27.81 10.86
N ASN A 3 0.99 -27.49 10.98
CA ASN A 3 1.57 -27.18 12.27
C ASN A 3 0.78 -25.99 12.84
N LYS A 4 0.48 -26.03 14.14
CA LYS A 4 0.01 -24.86 14.88
C LYS A 4 1.12 -23.81 14.81
N GLU A 5 1.04 -22.95 13.82
CA GLU A 5 1.93 -21.82 13.63
C GLU A 5 1.80 -20.89 14.82
N SER A 6 2.94 -20.48 15.38
CA SER A 6 3.04 -19.50 16.44
C SER A 6 2.60 -18.13 15.91
N THR A 7 1.31 -17.88 15.96
CA THR A 7 0.71 -16.59 15.64
C THR A 7 0.99 -15.61 16.77
N LEU A 8 1.80 -14.58 16.49
CA LEU A 8 2.12 -13.52 17.44
C LEU A 8 1.06 -12.41 17.33
N THR A 9 0.34 -12.17 18.42
CA THR A 9 -0.54 -11.00 18.57
C THR A 9 0.31 -9.74 18.64
N LEU A 10 -0.02 -8.75 17.83
CA LEU A 10 0.70 -7.47 17.79
C LEU A 10 0.12 -6.50 18.83
N THR A 11 0.77 -5.35 19.01
CA THR A 11 0.37 -4.31 19.98
C THR A 11 0.34 -2.92 19.32
N GLY A 12 -0.07 -1.88 20.07
CA GLY A 12 -0.12 -0.50 19.58
C GLY A 12 -1.18 -0.29 18.49
N LEU A 13 -0.81 0.30 17.35
CA LEU A 13 -1.72 0.48 16.21
C LEU A 13 -2.23 -0.86 15.61
N LEU A 14 -1.59 -1.98 15.95
CA LEU A 14 -1.85 -3.29 15.38
C LEU A 14 -2.43 -4.30 16.39
N THR A 15 -2.90 -3.86 17.56
CA THR A 15 -3.35 -4.74 18.66
C THR A 15 -4.34 -5.84 18.26
N ASP A 16 -5.21 -5.57 17.28
CA ASP A 16 -6.23 -6.53 16.82
C ASP A 16 -5.74 -7.42 15.66
N LEU A 17 -4.44 -7.45 15.40
CA LEU A 17 -3.84 -8.19 14.30
C LEU A 17 -2.85 -9.25 14.79
N VAL A 18 -2.67 -10.23 13.94
CA VAL A 18 -1.71 -11.31 14.09
C VAL A 18 -0.77 -11.31 12.89
N ALA A 19 0.54 -11.39 13.15
CA ALA A 19 1.52 -11.59 12.10
C ALA A 19 1.54 -13.06 11.67
N GLY A 20 1.56 -13.29 10.36
CA GLY A 20 1.79 -14.60 9.76
C GLY A 20 3.15 -14.69 9.09
N HIS A 21 3.27 -15.61 8.13
CA HIS A 21 4.54 -15.96 7.53
C HIS A 21 5.19 -14.88 6.67
N LEU A 22 6.52 -14.88 6.71
CA LEU A 22 7.37 -14.09 5.83
C LEU A 22 7.41 -14.70 4.42
N GLN A 23 6.96 -13.94 3.43
CA GLN A 23 7.17 -14.20 2.01
C GLN A 23 8.26 -13.28 1.45
N SER A 24 8.98 -13.72 0.42
CA SER A 24 10.23 -13.10 0.00
C SER A 24 10.45 -13.20 -1.51
N TRP A 25 10.67 -12.07 -2.19
CA TRP A 25 10.97 -12.00 -3.62
C TRP A 25 11.95 -10.88 -3.95
N GLY A 26 13.15 -11.24 -4.45
CA GLY A 26 14.20 -10.26 -4.72
C GLY A 26 14.55 -9.47 -3.45
N LEU A 27 14.45 -8.13 -3.53
CA LEU A 27 14.64 -7.23 -2.39
C LEU A 27 13.35 -6.92 -1.61
N LEU A 28 12.19 -7.45 -2.00
CA LEU A 28 10.92 -7.20 -1.34
C LEU A 28 10.54 -8.40 -0.46
N ASP A 29 10.31 -8.14 0.83
CA ASP A 29 9.75 -9.11 1.76
C ASP A 29 8.38 -8.63 2.26
N VAL A 30 7.50 -9.59 2.59
CA VAL A 30 6.13 -9.34 3.05
C VAL A 30 5.84 -10.22 4.26
N VAL A 31 5.49 -9.62 5.38
CA VAL A 31 4.86 -10.33 6.51
C VAL A 31 3.36 -10.19 6.36
N THR A 32 2.64 -11.31 6.25
CA THR A 32 1.17 -11.30 6.13
C THR A 32 0.53 -10.90 7.45
N LEU A 33 -0.62 -10.21 7.38
CA LEU A 33 -1.39 -9.81 8.57
C LEU A 33 -2.80 -10.40 8.52
N PHE A 34 -3.21 -10.95 9.65
CA PHE A 34 -4.52 -11.57 9.86
C PHE A 34 -5.28 -10.86 10.98
N ALA A 35 -6.60 -10.99 10.98
CA ALA A 35 -7.42 -10.58 12.11
C ALA A 35 -7.11 -11.46 13.33
N ALA A 36 -6.91 -10.85 14.50
CA ALA A 36 -6.94 -11.59 15.75
C ALA A 36 -8.37 -12.15 16.00
N PRO A 37 -8.53 -13.24 16.76
CA PRO A 37 -9.85 -13.85 17.00
C PRO A 37 -10.92 -12.88 17.54
N GLU A 38 -10.50 -11.89 18.31
CA GLU A 38 -11.37 -10.89 18.94
C GLU A 38 -11.75 -9.74 17.99
N ARG A 39 -11.06 -9.61 16.85
CA ARG A 39 -11.29 -8.52 15.89
C ARG A 39 -12.60 -8.77 15.14
N PRO A 40 -13.53 -7.79 15.10
CA PRO A 40 -14.73 -7.91 14.29
C PRO A 40 -14.40 -8.15 12.82
N ASP A 41 -15.16 -9.05 12.18
CA ASP A 41 -15.13 -9.15 10.73
C ASP A 41 -15.93 -7.99 10.13
N TYR A 42 -15.22 -7.08 9.47
CA TYR A 42 -15.78 -5.85 8.90
C TYR A 42 -16.43 -6.14 7.53
N VAL A 43 -17.38 -7.09 7.49
CA VAL A 43 -18.09 -7.54 6.28
C VAL A 43 -18.97 -6.47 5.65
N GLN A 44 -19.31 -5.42 6.41
CA GLN A 44 -20.03 -4.26 5.90
C GLN A 44 -19.21 -3.40 4.93
N PHE A 45 -17.90 -3.67 4.79
CA PHE A 45 -17.04 -2.96 3.86
C PHE A 45 -16.85 -3.73 2.56
N VAL A 46 -17.07 -3.02 1.46
CA VAL A 46 -17.02 -3.59 0.12
C VAL A 46 -15.67 -3.38 -0.57
N SER A 47 -15.34 -4.28 -1.49
CA SER A 47 -14.07 -4.36 -2.20
C SER A 47 -13.95 -3.22 -3.25
N PRO A 48 -12.80 -2.51 -3.35
CA PRO A 48 -12.70 -1.37 -4.26
C PRO A 48 -12.71 -1.72 -5.74
N LEU A 49 -12.19 -2.88 -6.18
CA LEU A 49 -12.16 -3.20 -7.62
C LEU A 49 -13.54 -3.55 -8.17
N GLU A 50 -14.41 -4.13 -7.33
CA GLU A 50 -15.76 -4.47 -7.74
C GLU A 50 -16.69 -3.26 -7.68
N HIS A 51 -16.49 -2.38 -6.68
CA HIS A 51 -17.49 -1.38 -6.32
C HIS A 51 -17.08 0.09 -6.52
N LEU A 52 -15.80 0.41 -6.72
CA LEU A 52 -15.40 1.79 -7.00
C LEU A 52 -15.46 2.11 -8.49
N LYS A 53 -16.27 3.10 -8.85
CA LYS A 53 -16.40 3.58 -10.23
C LYS A 53 -15.98 5.04 -10.35
N LEU A 54 -15.14 5.35 -11.34
CA LEU A 54 -14.93 6.72 -11.79
C LEU A 54 -16.09 7.11 -12.72
N VAL A 55 -16.92 8.05 -12.29
CA VAL A 55 -18.05 8.56 -13.08
C VAL A 55 -17.58 9.61 -14.07
N GLN A 56 -16.82 10.61 -13.60
CA GLN A 56 -16.34 11.69 -14.44
C GLN A 56 -15.19 12.47 -13.80
N VAL A 57 -14.50 13.26 -14.62
CA VAL A 57 -13.56 14.32 -14.20
C VAL A 57 -14.13 15.65 -14.67
N PRO A 58 -14.84 16.41 -13.80
CA PRO A 58 -15.46 17.67 -14.20
C PRO A 58 -14.44 18.77 -14.51
N THR A 59 -13.35 18.82 -13.76
CA THR A 59 -12.27 19.79 -13.92
C THR A 59 -10.92 19.15 -13.59
N TYR A 60 -9.83 19.81 -13.96
CA TYR A 60 -8.50 19.38 -13.55
C TYR A 60 -8.38 19.45 -12.02
N GLY A 61 -8.05 18.31 -11.41
CA GLY A 61 -7.97 18.18 -9.95
C GLY A 61 -9.30 17.78 -9.28
N THR A 62 -10.35 17.44 -10.05
CA THR A 62 -11.59 16.91 -9.50
C THR A 62 -11.88 15.50 -10.01
N LEU A 63 -12.26 14.59 -9.12
CA LEU A 63 -12.80 13.29 -9.47
C LEU A 63 -14.23 13.17 -8.93
N VAL A 64 -15.11 12.53 -9.70
CA VAL A 64 -16.42 12.07 -9.22
C VAL A 64 -16.39 10.57 -9.17
N LEU A 65 -16.43 10.04 -7.95
CA LEU A 65 -16.36 8.62 -7.66
C LEU A 65 -17.72 8.13 -7.19
N HIS A 66 -18.05 6.89 -7.48
CA HIS A 66 -19.30 6.27 -7.07
C HIS A 66 -19.04 4.89 -6.49
N ASN A 67 -19.67 4.61 -5.34
CA ASN A 67 -19.75 3.27 -4.78
C ASN A 67 -20.98 2.57 -5.37
N THR A 68 -20.78 1.61 -6.27
CA THR A 68 -21.85 0.88 -6.96
C THR A 68 -22.49 -0.22 -6.10
N ALA A 69 -21.98 -0.47 -4.89
CA ALA A 69 -22.53 -1.49 -4.03
C ALA A 69 -23.94 -1.12 -3.56
N GLN A 70 -24.86 -2.08 -3.68
CA GLN A 70 -26.23 -1.91 -3.17
C GLN A 70 -26.29 -1.90 -1.64
N ASN A 71 -25.30 -2.53 -1.00
CA ASN A 71 -25.10 -2.57 0.44
C ASN A 71 -23.62 -2.43 0.76
N GLY A 72 -23.31 -1.79 1.88
CA GLY A 72 -21.95 -1.67 2.41
C GLY A 72 -21.22 -0.37 2.05
N THR A 73 -20.27 -0.01 2.91
CA THR A 73 -19.47 1.21 2.81
C THR A 73 -18.15 0.90 2.11
N LEU A 74 -17.73 1.76 1.21
CA LEU A 74 -16.45 1.64 0.51
C LEU A 74 -15.44 2.61 1.12
N ILE A 75 -14.27 2.08 1.47
CA ILE A 75 -13.08 2.90 1.75
C ILE A 75 -12.22 2.88 0.49
N ALA A 76 -12.07 4.02 -0.19
CA ALA A 76 -11.14 4.12 -1.30
C ALA A 76 -9.71 4.22 -0.74
N PRO A 77 -8.77 3.36 -1.16
CA PRO A 77 -7.41 3.40 -0.65
C PRO A 77 -6.75 4.76 -0.85
N MET A 78 -5.79 5.09 0.00
CA MET A 78 -4.98 6.31 -0.19
C MET A 78 -4.26 6.28 -1.53
N HIS A 79 -4.34 7.40 -2.25
CA HIS A 79 -3.55 7.66 -3.45
C HIS A 79 -3.82 6.69 -4.61
N ILE A 80 -5.09 6.38 -4.86
CA ILE A 80 -5.47 5.67 -6.08
C ILE A 80 -5.32 6.58 -7.30
N GLY A 81 -4.81 6.03 -8.40
CA GLY A 81 -4.58 6.73 -9.66
C GLY A 81 -5.33 6.09 -10.83
N PHE A 82 -5.94 6.92 -11.67
CA PHE A 82 -6.72 6.54 -12.84
C PHE A 82 -6.01 6.94 -14.14
N PHE A 83 -5.98 6.03 -15.10
CA PHE A 83 -5.31 6.20 -16.38
C PHE A 83 -6.25 5.95 -17.55
N GLN A 84 -6.27 6.86 -18.52
CA GLN A 84 -7.00 6.67 -19.77
C GLN A 84 -6.24 7.33 -20.92
N VAL A 85 -6.05 6.58 -22.02
CA VAL A 85 -5.40 7.10 -23.22
C VAL A 85 -6.15 8.32 -23.75
N GLY A 86 -5.41 9.38 -24.05
CA GLY A 86 -5.96 10.62 -24.61
C GLY A 86 -6.68 11.52 -23.59
N ALA A 87 -6.54 11.25 -22.29
CA ALA A 87 -7.09 12.07 -21.22
C ALA A 87 -6.05 12.34 -20.13
N GLN A 88 -6.29 13.39 -19.34
CA GLN A 88 -5.45 13.76 -18.22
C GLN A 88 -5.62 12.75 -17.07
N ASN A 89 -4.55 12.01 -16.75
CA ASN A 89 -4.56 11.06 -15.63
C ASN A 89 -4.68 11.79 -14.29
N HIS A 90 -5.39 11.18 -13.33
CA HIS A 90 -5.68 11.77 -12.01
C HIS A 90 -5.36 10.80 -10.86
N ALA A 91 -5.03 11.33 -9.68
CA ALA A 91 -4.92 10.56 -8.45
C ALA A 91 -5.62 11.25 -7.27
N THR A 92 -6.15 10.46 -6.35
CA THR A 92 -6.69 10.96 -5.07
C THR A 92 -5.55 11.38 -4.14
N SER A 93 -5.87 12.28 -3.20
CA SER A 93 -4.94 12.86 -2.24
C SER A 93 -4.88 12.15 -0.88
N ARG A 94 -5.87 11.32 -0.61
CA ARG A 94 -6.13 10.71 0.70
C ARG A 94 -7.05 9.49 0.56
N ALA A 95 -7.28 8.79 1.66
CA ALA A 95 -8.36 7.82 1.76
C ALA A 95 -9.71 8.55 1.73
N LEU A 96 -10.71 7.92 1.11
CA LEU A 96 -12.07 8.46 0.99
C LEU A 96 -13.06 7.42 1.49
N ILE A 97 -14.18 7.89 2.03
CA ILE A 97 -15.28 7.04 2.50
C ILE A 97 -16.48 7.34 1.61
N LEU A 98 -17.09 6.29 1.06
CA LEU A 98 -18.30 6.37 0.25
C LEU A 98 -19.33 5.41 0.82
N ALA A 99 -20.48 5.93 1.25
CA ALA A 99 -21.65 5.15 1.63
C ALA A 99 -22.12 4.26 0.47
N LYS A 100 -23.00 3.31 0.76
CA LYS A 100 -23.70 2.54 -0.27
C LYS A 100 -24.37 3.49 -1.28
N ASP A 101 -24.24 3.19 -2.56
CA ASP A 101 -24.81 3.98 -3.66
C ASP A 101 -24.39 5.47 -3.70
N GLU A 102 -23.38 5.88 -2.92
CA GLU A 102 -22.97 7.28 -2.85
C GLU A 102 -22.18 7.68 -4.10
N THR A 103 -22.44 8.90 -4.60
CA THR A 103 -21.57 9.58 -5.55
C THR A 103 -20.87 10.73 -4.85
N LEU A 104 -19.55 10.61 -4.69
CA LEU A 104 -18.70 11.58 -4.02
C LEU A 104 -17.90 12.41 -5.03
N ARG A 105 -17.99 13.73 -4.91
CA ARG A 105 -17.12 14.67 -5.62
C ARG A 105 -15.93 15.04 -4.75
N VAL A 106 -14.73 14.82 -5.28
CA VAL A 106 -13.45 15.03 -4.61
C VAL A 106 -12.69 16.14 -5.34
N GLU A 107 -12.40 17.25 -4.67
CA GLU A 107 -11.91 18.47 -5.32
C GLU A 107 -10.41 18.73 -5.14
N ASP A 108 -9.76 17.91 -4.32
CA ASP A 108 -8.36 18.01 -3.97
C ASP A 108 -7.51 16.93 -4.67
N CYS A 109 -7.88 16.49 -5.87
CA CYS A 109 -7.12 15.50 -6.61
C CYS A 109 -5.87 16.10 -7.28
N PHE A 110 -4.97 15.22 -7.72
CA PHE A 110 -3.78 15.57 -8.51
C PHE A 110 -3.95 15.17 -9.96
N CYS A 111 -3.48 16.00 -10.89
CA CYS A 111 -3.16 15.54 -12.24
C CYS A 111 -1.77 14.88 -12.21
N ILE A 112 -1.66 13.64 -12.67
CA ILE A 112 -0.41 12.86 -12.63
C ILE A 112 0.27 12.74 -14.01
N GLN A 113 -0.08 13.64 -14.91
CA GLN A 113 0.47 13.72 -16.27
C GLN A 113 0.59 15.20 -16.69
N GLN A 114 1.79 15.74 -16.81
CA GLN A 114 1.98 17.16 -17.08
C GLN A 114 1.41 17.58 -18.45
N THR A 115 0.63 18.67 -18.51
CA THR A 115 0.18 19.32 -19.76
C THR A 115 -0.62 18.43 -20.74
N GLN A 116 -1.24 17.34 -20.29
CA GLN A 116 -2.08 16.51 -21.16
C GLN A 116 -3.50 17.08 -21.22
N GLY A 117 -3.97 17.39 -22.43
CA GLY A 117 -5.36 17.79 -22.63
C GLY A 117 -6.33 16.62 -22.49
N GLY A 118 -7.58 16.92 -22.15
CA GLY A 118 -8.69 15.95 -22.11
C GLY A 118 -9.05 15.52 -20.69
N LEU A 119 -10.28 15.03 -20.52
CA LEU A 119 -10.83 14.60 -19.23
C LEU A 119 -11.09 13.09 -19.27
N LEU A 120 -10.87 12.40 -18.15
CA LEU A 120 -11.22 10.99 -18.04
C LEU A 120 -12.73 10.84 -18.24
N LYS A 121 -13.12 9.85 -19.03
CA LYS A 121 -14.52 9.51 -19.25
C LYS A 121 -14.91 8.39 -18.31
N GLU A 122 -16.21 8.27 -18.07
CA GLU A 122 -16.79 7.16 -17.33
C GLU A 122 -16.29 5.82 -17.88
N ALA A 123 -15.72 4.99 -17.02
CA ALA A 123 -15.41 3.60 -17.32
C ALA A 123 -15.23 2.84 -16.00
N GLN A 124 -15.40 1.51 -16.04
CA GLN A 124 -14.85 0.64 -15.01
C GLN A 124 -13.32 0.59 -15.19
N GLN A 125 -12.65 1.62 -14.69
CA GLN A 125 -11.21 1.75 -14.82
C GLN A 125 -10.53 0.98 -13.69
N ARG A 126 -9.58 0.13 -14.06
CA ARG A 126 -8.58 -0.34 -13.12
C ARG A 126 -7.78 0.86 -12.63
N PHE A 127 -7.60 0.96 -11.32
CA PHE A 127 -6.74 1.96 -10.72
C PHE A 127 -5.38 1.38 -10.36
N ILE A 128 -4.40 2.25 -10.16
CA ILE A 128 -3.15 1.94 -9.50
C ILE A 128 -3.18 2.52 -8.08
N ILE A 129 -2.23 2.12 -7.23
CA ILE A 129 -1.86 2.90 -6.05
C ILE A 129 -0.52 3.56 -6.38
N LEU A 130 -0.38 4.87 -6.09
CA LEU A 130 0.84 5.61 -6.43
C LEU A 130 2.09 4.92 -5.87
N PRO A 131 3.24 4.98 -6.59
CA PRO A 131 4.53 4.55 -6.07
C PRO A 131 4.84 5.15 -4.70
N LEU A 132 5.47 4.36 -3.83
CA LEU A 132 5.74 4.70 -2.43
C LEU A 132 6.26 6.12 -2.21
N SER A 133 7.30 6.50 -2.96
CA SER A 133 7.95 7.82 -2.86
C SER A 133 7.03 8.99 -3.23
N LEU A 134 6.03 8.76 -4.09
CA LEU A 134 5.02 9.76 -4.42
C LEU A 134 3.90 9.83 -3.37
N ARG A 135 3.66 8.76 -2.60
CA ARG A 135 2.59 8.74 -1.58
C ARG A 135 2.87 9.72 -0.43
N LYS A 136 4.13 9.87 -0.02
CA LYS A 136 4.52 10.85 1.01
C LYS A 136 4.29 12.28 0.56
N ALA A 137 4.72 12.60 -0.67
CA ALA A 137 4.49 13.91 -1.29
C ALA A 137 2.99 14.19 -1.51
N ALA A 138 2.24 13.20 -1.98
CA ALA A 138 0.80 13.30 -2.17
C ALA A 138 0.07 13.60 -0.85
N LEU A 139 0.39 12.86 0.22
CA LEU A 139 -0.23 13.10 1.53
C LEU A 139 0.12 14.50 2.05
N ALA A 140 1.38 14.92 1.96
CA ALA A 140 1.81 16.25 2.41
C ALA A 140 1.03 17.38 1.71
N LYS A 141 0.71 17.20 0.42
CA LYS A 141 0.05 18.19 -0.44
C LYS A 141 -1.47 18.05 -0.51
N ARG A 142 -2.08 17.16 0.28
CA ARG A 142 -3.51 16.82 0.15
C ARG A 142 -4.43 18.04 0.20
N ASN A 143 -4.17 18.97 1.12
CA ASN A 143 -5.00 20.16 1.36
C ASN A 143 -4.54 21.41 0.56
N GLU A 144 -3.52 21.27 -0.27
CA GLU A 144 -3.06 22.37 -1.12
C GLU A 144 -3.96 22.54 -2.35
N LYS A 145 -4.09 23.77 -2.84
CA LYS A 145 -4.83 24.06 -4.08
C LYS A 145 -3.98 23.78 -5.31
N GLY A 146 -4.65 23.44 -6.41
CA GLY A 146 -4.04 23.32 -7.73
C GLY A 146 -3.73 21.88 -8.12
N PHE A 147 -4.18 21.48 -9.30
CA PHE A 147 -4.07 20.10 -9.77
C PHE A 147 -2.65 19.65 -10.11
N SER A 148 -1.75 20.60 -10.41
CA SER A 148 -0.38 20.35 -10.88
C SER A 148 0.65 20.13 -9.78
N ARG A 149 0.25 20.21 -8.50
CA ARG A 149 1.15 20.28 -7.35
C ARG A 149 2.03 19.05 -7.12
N LEU A 150 1.70 17.91 -7.75
CA LEU A 150 2.51 16.68 -7.71
C LEU A 150 3.50 16.55 -8.90
N TRP A 151 3.46 17.45 -9.90
CA TRP A 151 4.27 17.30 -11.12
C TRP A 151 5.77 17.33 -10.85
N ASN A 152 6.22 18.19 -9.93
CA ASN A 152 7.63 18.28 -9.56
C ASN A 152 8.10 16.98 -8.89
N ASP A 153 7.29 16.39 -8.01
CA ASP A 153 7.63 15.13 -7.34
C ASP A 153 7.64 13.97 -8.33
N ILE A 154 6.69 13.95 -9.27
CA ILE A 154 6.68 12.97 -10.37
C ILE A 154 7.92 13.13 -11.25
N GLU A 155 8.34 14.36 -11.53
CA GLU A 155 9.58 14.59 -12.29
C GLU A 155 10.80 14.07 -11.51
N LEU A 156 10.92 14.38 -10.23
CA LEU A 156 12.00 13.88 -9.37
C LEU A 156 12.00 12.35 -9.31
N TYR A 157 10.82 11.75 -9.14
CA TYR A 157 10.63 10.31 -9.18
C TYR A 157 11.10 9.70 -10.51
N ASN A 158 10.67 10.25 -11.64
CA ASN A 158 11.10 9.81 -12.98
C ASN A 158 12.62 9.86 -13.14
N ARG A 159 13.26 10.93 -12.63
CA ARG A 159 14.73 11.08 -12.68
C ARG A 159 15.47 9.99 -11.93
N ARG A 160 14.91 9.47 -10.82
CA ARG A 160 15.50 8.34 -10.06
C ARG A 160 15.60 7.06 -10.91
N TYR A 161 14.76 6.92 -11.93
CA TYR A 161 14.80 5.85 -12.93
C TYR A 161 15.52 6.22 -14.23
N GLY A 162 16.19 7.38 -14.28
CA GLY A 162 16.90 7.87 -15.46
C GLY A 162 15.98 8.39 -16.58
N ILE A 163 14.71 8.67 -16.28
CA ILE A 163 13.76 9.19 -17.26
C ILE A 163 13.85 10.72 -17.31
N THR A 164 13.96 11.27 -18.52
CA THR A 164 14.17 12.70 -18.72
C THR A 164 12.92 13.55 -18.46
N ARG A 165 13.21 14.74 -17.89
CA ARG A 165 12.31 15.80 -17.39
C ARG A 165 10.89 15.77 -17.96
N ARG A 166 9.92 15.53 -17.07
CA ARG A 166 8.52 16.03 -17.04
C ARG A 166 7.71 15.23 -15.99
N GLY A 167 6.68 15.86 -15.43
CA GLY A 167 5.76 15.29 -14.44
C GLY A 167 4.71 14.34 -15.03
N HIS A 168 5.11 13.32 -15.78
CA HIS A 168 4.20 12.27 -16.27
C HIS A 168 4.52 10.92 -15.65
N LEU A 169 3.62 10.41 -14.80
CA LEU A 169 3.84 9.13 -14.12
C LEU A 169 3.86 7.94 -15.10
N GLU A 170 3.10 8.02 -16.18
CA GLU A 170 3.08 6.99 -17.23
C GLU A 170 4.44 6.73 -17.88
N ARG A 171 5.35 7.72 -17.87
CA ARG A 171 6.70 7.58 -18.44
C ARG A 171 7.56 6.60 -17.66
N TYR A 172 7.31 6.46 -16.36
CA TYR A 172 7.87 5.39 -15.55
C TYR A 172 7.08 4.10 -15.74
N LEU A 173 5.76 4.15 -15.63
CA LEU A 173 4.95 2.93 -15.60
C LEU A 173 5.08 2.10 -16.88
N ARG A 174 5.01 2.71 -18.07
CA ARG A 174 4.97 1.95 -19.34
C ARG A 174 6.27 1.17 -19.60
N PRO A 175 7.48 1.76 -19.51
CA PRO A 175 8.72 1.02 -19.77
C PRO A 175 9.04 -0.02 -18.69
N TYR A 176 8.62 0.21 -17.44
CA TYR A 176 8.93 -0.68 -16.32
C TYR A 176 7.83 -1.72 -16.04
N PHE A 177 6.68 -1.65 -16.72
CA PHE A 177 5.54 -2.54 -16.46
C PHE A 177 5.90 -4.02 -16.53
N SER A 178 6.71 -4.44 -17.50
CA SER A 178 7.15 -5.84 -17.63
C SER A 178 8.01 -6.31 -16.45
N ARG A 179 8.76 -5.40 -15.81
CA ARG A 179 9.54 -5.68 -14.59
C ARG A 179 8.71 -5.61 -13.32
N LEU A 180 7.63 -4.82 -13.33
CA LEU A 180 6.70 -4.71 -12.21
C LEU A 180 5.73 -5.89 -12.15
N LEU A 181 5.27 -6.37 -13.31
CA LEU A 181 4.25 -7.42 -13.42
C LEU A 181 4.55 -8.67 -12.57
N PRO A 182 5.79 -9.19 -12.48
CA PRO A 182 6.11 -10.32 -11.60
C PRO A 182 5.74 -10.10 -10.13
N PHE A 183 5.87 -8.87 -9.61
CA PHE A 183 5.54 -8.58 -8.21
C PHE A 183 4.06 -8.80 -7.88
N ARG A 184 3.17 -8.70 -8.88
CA ARG A 184 1.74 -9.02 -8.70
C ARG A 184 1.52 -10.46 -8.22
N HIS A 185 2.37 -11.38 -8.67
CA HIS A 185 2.21 -12.82 -8.47
C HIS A 185 3.30 -13.43 -7.59
N ALA A 186 4.30 -12.65 -7.21
CA ALA A 186 5.42 -13.09 -6.38
C ALA A 186 5.02 -13.43 -4.93
N PHE A 187 3.87 -12.90 -4.48
CA PHE A 187 3.35 -13.11 -3.14
C PHE A 187 1.96 -13.72 -3.22
N GLU A 188 1.78 -14.85 -2.56
CA GLU A 188 0.50 -15.51 -2.44
C GLU A 188 -0.38 -14.73 -1.46
N VAL A 189 -1.60 -14.38 -1.88
CA VAL A 189 -2.62 -13.83 -0.98
C VAL A 189 -3.26 -15.01 -0.25
N LEU A 190 -3.05 -15.09 1.06
CA LEU A 190 -3.52 -16.21 1.86
C LEU A 190 -5.01 -16.05 2.22
N PRO A 191 -5.77 -17.14 2.39
CA PRO A 191 -7.13 -17.08 2.92
C PRO A 191 -7.17 -16.32 4.24
N GLN A 192 -8.17 -15.45 4.43
CA GLN A 192 -8.34 -14.61 5.63
C GLN A 192 -7.26 -13.54 5.86
N GLN A 193 -6.29 -13.39 4.95
CA GLN A 193 -5.33 -12.29 5.04
C GLN A 193 -6.04 -10.96 4.86
N ILE A 194 -5.83 -10.02 5.79
CA ILE A 194 -6.42 -8.67 5.75
C ILE A 194 -5.38 -7.58 5.59
N GLY A 195 -4.09 -7.91 5.53
CA GLY A 195 -3.05 -6.91 5.42
C GLY A 195 -1.67 -7.47 5.17
N ALA A 196 -0.70 -6.57 5.13
CA ALA A 196 0.71 -6.92 5.03
C ALA A 196 1.60 -5.80 5.59
N ALA A 197 2.73 -6.21 6.15
CA ALA A 197 3.88 -5.34 6.39
C ALA A 197 4.95 -5.59 5.31
N TYR A 198 5.42 -4.52 4.68
CA TYR A 198 6.30 -4.53 3.53
C TYR A 198 7.71 -4.10 3.91
N PHE A 199 8.70 -4.84 3.41
CA PHE A 199 10.12 -4.56 3.66
C PHE A 199 10.89 -4.49 2.34
N VAL A 200 11.75 -3.48 2.18
CA VAL A 200 12.70 -3.43 1.06
C VAL A 200 14.11 -3.52 1.59
N ALA A 201 14.87 -4.50 1.09
CA ALA A 201 16.20 -4.84 1.59
C ALA A 201 16.22 -4.96 3.13
N GLY A 202 15.19 -5.62 3.68
CA GLY A 202 15.03 -5.83 5.11
C GLY A 202 14.63 -4.62 5.95
N ARG A 203 14.44 -3.45 5.35
CA ARG A 203 13.91 -2.26 6.05
C ARG A 203 12.40 -2.24 5.94
N LEU A 204 11.69 -2.14 7.06
CA LEU A 204 10.24 -1.96 7.06
C LEU A 204 9.90 -0.62 6.39
N ILE A 205 9.05 -0.61 5.38
CA ILE A 205 8.72 0.58 4.58
C ILE A 205 7.23 0.89 4.52
N GLY A 206 6.37 -0.07 4.85
CA GLY A 206 4.93 0.11 4.76
C GLY A 206 4.16 -0.94 5.56
N ILE A 207 3.01 -0.53 6.07
CA ILE A 207 2.05 -1.38 6.76
C ILE A 207 0.69 -1.04 6.17
N GLU A 208 0.01 -2.06 5.64
CA GLU A 208 -1.29 -1.95 4.99
C GLU A 208 -2.27 -2.89 5.69
N VAL A 209 -3.43 -2.37 6.06
CA VAL A 209 -4.52 -3.10 6.72
C VAL A 209 -5.81 -2.75 6.01
N ALA A 210 -6.52 -3.79 5.59
CA ALA A 210 -7.84 -3.72 5.01
C ALA A 210 -8.93 -4.08 6.03
N PRO A 211 -10.20 -3.70 5.76
CA PRO A 211 -11.33 -4.09 6.59
C PRO A 211 -11.50 -5.61 6.70
N ASN A 212 -11.39 -6.32 5.58
CA ASN A 212 -11.64 -7.75 5.47
C ASN A 212 -10.80 -8.38 4.35
N ALA A 213 -10.85 -9.71 4.25
CA ALA A 213 -10.03 -10.48 3.32
C ALA A 213 -10.43 -10.27 1.85
N GLY A 214 -11.72 -10.07 1.56
CA GLY A 214 -12.21 -9.75 0.22
C GLY A 214 -11.60 -8.44 -0.28
N TYR A 215 -11.65 -7.40 0.55
CA TYR A 215 -11.00 -6.13 0.28
C TYR A 215 -9.48 -6.30 0.05
N TRP A 216 -8.79 -7.05 0.91
CA TRP A 216 -7.36 -7.26 0.77
C TRP A 216 -6.98 -7.96 -0.54
N SER A 217 -7.78 -8.94 -0.97
CA SER A 217 -7.53 -9.68 -2.21
C SER A 217 -7.53 -8.78 -3.46
N ASP A 218 -8.27 -7.69 -3.43
CA ASP A 218 -8.26 -6.65 -4.47
C ASP A 218 -7.00 -5.79 -4.41
N ILE A 219 -6.69 -5.26 -3.22
CA ILE A 219 -5.68 -4.20 -3.09
C ILE A 219 -4.26 -4.72 -2.97
N GLY A 220 -4.04 -5.89 -2.36
CA GLY A 220 -2.72 -6.47 -2.12
C GLY A 220 -1.90 -6.61 -3.42
N PRO A 221 -2.44 -7.26 -4.47
CA PRO A 221 -1.75 -7.37 -5.75
C PRO A 221 -1.44 -6.02 -6.41
N ILE A 222 -2.28 -4.99 -6.20
CA ILE A 222 -2.10 -3.63 -6.73
C ILE A 222 -0.99 -2.89 -5.98
N LEU A 223 -0.96 -3.02 -4.65
CA LEU A 223 0.13 -2.52 -3.80
C LEU A 223 1.46 -3.16 -4.19
N ASN A 224 1.48 -4.47 -4.40
CA ASN A 224 2.67 -5.22 -4.77
C ASN A 224 3.25 -4.74 -6.10
N ILE A 225 2.42 -4.55 -7.14
CA ILE A 225 2.91 -4.16 -8.47
C ILE A 225 3.23 -2.66 -8.57
N TYR A 226 2.37 -1.75 -8.09
CA TYR A 226 2.53 -0.32 -8.37
C TYR A 226 3.25 0.45 -7.25
N CYS A 227 3.04 0.06 -5.99
CA CYS A 227 3.61 0.75 -4.83
C CYS A 227 4.95 0.15 -4.41
N TYR A 228 4.93 -1.05 -3.83
CA TYR A 228 6.09 -1.65 -3.17
C TYR A 228 7.05 -2.33 -4.15
N GLY A 229 6.56 -2.92 -5.25
CA GLY A 229 7.40 -3.43 -6.34
C GLY A 229 8.20 -2.32 -7.02
N SER A 230 7.60 -1.14 -7.20
CA SER A 230 8.33 0.05 -7.68
C SER A 230 9.49 0.41 -6.76
N ALA A 231 9.25 0.41 -5.45
CA ALA A 231 10.29 0.67 -4.44
C ALA A 231 11.41 -0.39 -4.51
N ALA A 232 11.06 -1.68 -4.60
CA ALA A 232 12.04 -2.76 -4.74
C ALA A 232 12.89 -2.62 -6.01
N LEU A 233 12.29 -2.31 -7.16
CA LEU A 233 13.03 -2.05 -8.41
C LEU A 233 13.98 -0.86 -8.31
N LEU A 234 13.63 0.14 -7.49
CA LEU A 234 14.49 1.30 -7.27
C LEU A 234 15.69 0.96 -6.39
N ALA A 235 15.47 0.20 -5.33
CA ALA A 235 16.53 -0.33 -4.48
C ALA A 235 17.50 -1.21 -5.29
N GLU A 236 17.00 -2.05 -6.19
CA GLU A 236 17.82 -2.83 -7.12
C GLU A 236 18.71 -1.93 -7.99
N ARG A 237 18.13 -0.85 -8.54
CA ARG A 237 18.88 0.13 -9.36
C ARG A 237 20.00 0.79 -8.57
N TYR A 238 19.77 1.11 -7.30
CA TYR A 238 20.79 1.64 -6.38
C TYR A 238 21.69 0.57 -5.78
N ARG A 239 21.61 -0.67 -6.27
CA ARG A 239 22.45 -1.80 -5.85
C ARG A 239 22.41 -2.05 -4.34
N TRP A 240 21.26 -1.79 -3.73
CA TRP A 240 21.03 -2.18 -2.36
C TRP A 240 21.20 -3.68 -2.23
N LYS A 241 21.79 -4.11 -1.12
CA LYS A 241 22.00 -5.52 -0.81
C LYS A 241 20.88 -6.01 0.07
N THR A 242 20.48 -7.25 -0.17
CA THR A 242 19.61 -7.95 0.77
C THR A 242 20.28 -8.05 2.14
N THR A 243 19.50 -7.90 3.21
CA THR A 243 19.95 -8.21 4.57
C THR A 243 19.69 -9.68 4.91
N ARG A 244 19.35 -10.51 3.91
CA ARG A 244 19.10 -11.93 4.14
C ARG A 244 20.37 -12.63 4.60
N ASN A 245 20.12 -13.57 5.46
CA ASN A 245 21.06 -14.09 6.40
C ASN A 245 21.52 -15.44 5.84
N VAL A 246 22.75 -15.52 5.33
CA VAL A 246 23.23 -16.72 4.62
C VAL A 246 23.33 -17.89 5.60
N VAL A 247 22.85 -19.07 5.18
CA VAL A 247 22.99 -20.30 5.96
C VAL A 247 24.46 -20.69 6.00
N ASN A 248 24.99 -20.91 7.21
CA ASN A 248 26.35 -21.41 7.37
C ASN A 248 26.40 -22.91 6.99
N LEU A 249 27.19 -23.24 5.98
CA LEU A 249 27.40 -24.60 5.48
C LEU A 249 28.60 -25.30 6.15
N ASP A 250 29.37 -24.60 6.97
CA ASP A 250 30.51 -25.19 7.67
C ASP A 250 30.04 -26.26 8.67
N GLY A 251 30.74 -27.39 8.68
CA GLY A 251 30.45 -28.50 9.59
C GLY A 251 29.08 -29.14 9.36
N LEU A 252 28.56 -29.09 8.13
CA LEU A 252 27.30 -29.74 7.76
C LEU A 252 27.47 -31.26 7.75
N VAL A 253 26.62 -31.96 8.50
CA VAL A 253 26.73 -33.42 8.66
C VAL A 253 25.98 -34.16 7.56
N ASP A 254 24.74 -33.74 7.27
CA ASP A 254 23.86 -34.36 6.29
C ASP A 254 22.74 -33.40 5.82
N LEU A 255 21.79 -33.93 5.04
CA LEU A 255 20.67 -33.16 4.51
C LEU A 255 19.64 -32.76 5.59
N ASP A 256 19.52 -33.52 6.67
CA ASP A 256 18.59 -33.20 7.75
C ASP A 256 19.13 -32.03 8.58
N ASP A 257 20.45 -31.99 8.82
CA ASP A 257 21.15 -30.83 9.40
C ASP A 257 20.96 -29.58 8.54
N LEU A 258 21.13 -29.69 7.21
CA LEU A 258 20.86 -28.56 6.29
C LEU A 258 19.41 -28.05 6.41
N LYS A 259 18.44 -28.98 6.44
CA LYS A 259 17.02 -28.66 6.54
C LYS A 259 16.71 -27.97 7.86
N GLN A 260 17.25 -28.45 8.97
CA GLN A 260 17.08 -27.83 10.28
C GLN A 260 17.68 -26.43 10.31
N ARG A 261 18.92 -26.24 9.86
CA ARG A 261 19.56 -24.91 9.78
C ARG A 261 18.77 -23.94 8.90
N LEU A 262 18.19 -24.41 7.79
CA LEU A 262 17.32 -23.59 6.94
C LEU A 262 16.04 -23.16 7.66
N VAL A 263 15.39 -24.05 8.40
CA VAL A 263 14.18 -23.74 9.18
C VAL A 263 14.50 -22.73 10.28
N GLU A 264 15.56 -22.97 11.06
CA GLU A 264 16.01 -22.06 12.12
C GLU A 264 16.34 -20.67 11.55
N LYS A 265 17.03 -20.62 10.40
CA LYS A 265 17.40 -19.34 9.78
C LYS A 265 16.19 -18.55 9.29
N ARG A 266 15.20 -19.23 8.68
CA ARG A 266 13.93 -18.60 8.27
C ARG A 266 13.14 -18.07 9.47
N LEU A 267 13.08 -18.85 10.55
CA LEU A 267 12.42 -18.42 11.78
C LEU A 267 13.10 -17.20 12.40
N GLN A 268 14.44 -17.15 12.39
CA GLN A 268 15.21 -15.97 12.83
C GLN A 268 14.89 -14.74 11.98
N GLU A 269 14.83 -14.89 10.65
CA GLU A 269 14.46 -13.79 9.75
C GLU A 269 13.03 -13.31 9.99
N GLU A 270 12.06 -14.23 10.10
CA GLU A 270 10.67 -13.91 10.38
C GLU A 270 10.50 -13.19 11.72
N THR A 271 11.12 -13.71 12.78
CA THR A 271 11.09 -13.10 14.13
C THR A 271 11.65 -11.68 14.10
N ALA A 272 12.81 -11.47 13.46
CA ALA A 272 13.40 -10.14 13.34
C ALA A 272 12.51 -9.15 12.56
N ARG A 273 11.71 -9.62 11.59
CA ARG A 273 10.76 -8.77 10.85
C ARG A 273 9.54 -8.43 11.70
N ILE A 274 9.04 -9.38 12.48
CA ILE A 274 7.92 -9.17 13.40
C ILE A 274 8.31 -8.21 14.52
N GLU A 275 9.52 -8.31 15.09
CA GLU A 275 10.02 -7.37 16.10
C GLU A 275 10.09 -5.92 15.57
N LEU A 276 10.52 -5.72 14.33
CA LEU A 276 10.52 -4.40 13.68
C LEU A 276 9.09 -3.86 13.49
N LEU A 277 8.15 -4.74 13.15
CA LEU A 277 6.74 -4.39 13.02
C LEU A 277 6.14 -3.98 14.36
N GLU A 278 6.40 -4.74 15.42
CA GLU A 278 5.93 -4.44 16.78
C GLU A 278 6.56 -3.15 17.33
N THR A 279 7.84 -2.93 17.09
CA THR A 279 8.50 -1.66 17.45
C THR A 279 7.81 -0.47 16.76
N THR A 280 7.48 -0.64 15.47
CA THR A 280 6.84 0.43 14.67
C THR A 280 5.39 0.66 15.09
N SER A 281 4.65 -0.39 15.46
CA SER A 281 3.25 -0.25 15.87
C SER A 281 3.09 0.48 17.20
N ASN A 282 4.12 0.47 18.06
CA ASN A 282 4.16 1.13 19.36
C ASN A 282 4.79 2.54 19.37
N LEU A 283 5.12 3.10 18.20
CA LEU A 283 5.62 4.47 18.12
C LEU A 283 4.61 5.48 18.66
N ALA A 284 5.12 6.61 19.16
CA ALA A 284 4.28 7.73 19.59
C ALA A 284 3.75 8.49 18.35
N TRP A 285 2.63 8.01 17.81
CA TRP A 285 2.03 8.57 16.60
C TRP A 285 1.34 9.90 16.85
N ASN A 286 1.72 10.92 16.09
CA ASN A 286 0.94 12.14 15.97
C ASN A 286 -0.30 11.84 15.13
N CYS A 287 -1.47 11.95 15.76
CA CYS A 287 -2.76 11.66 15.14
C CYS A 287 -3.53 12.95 14.90
N THR A 288 -4.07 13.15 13.71
CA THR A 288 -4.94 14.28 13.38
C THR A 288 -6.18 13.78 12.65
N VAL A 289 -7.36 14.07 13.18
CA VAL A 289 -8.64 13.74 12.51
C VAL A 289 -8.82 14.67 11.32
N GLU A 290 -8.93 14.11 10.13
CA GLU A 290 -9.05 14.86 8.86
C GLU A 290 -10.50 14.96 8.38
N THR A 291 -11.28 13.90 8.58
CA THR A 291 -12.66 13.83 8.11
C THR A 291 -13.43 12.86 9.00
N GLU A 292 -14.65 13.24 9.34
CA GLU A 292 -15.64 12.34 9.92
C GLU A 292 -16.74 12.13 8.89
N ALA A 293 -17.06 10.87 8.62
CA ALA A 293 -18.12 10.50 7.70
C ALA A 293 -18.85 9.30 8.29
N GLN A 294 -20.14 9.46 8.58
CA GLN A 294 -20.93 8.46 9.32
C GLN A 294 -20.31 8.19 10.70
N GLU A 295 -20.13 6.92 11.06
CA GLU A 295 -19.47 6.46 12.29
C GLU A 295 -17.95 6.27 12.11
N LEU A 296 -17.39 6.75 10.99
CA LEU A 296 -16.00 6.55 10.62
C LEU A 296 -15.20 7.84 10.71
N GLN A 297 -13.96 7.70 11.18
CA GLN A 297 -12.98 8.79 11.26
C GLN A 297 -11.76 8.48 10.40
N VAL A 298 -11.45 9.36 9.45
CA VAL A 298 -10.17 9.34 8.74
C VAL A 298 -9.16 10.11 9.58
N VAL A 299 -8.10 9.43 10.00
CA VAL A 299 -7.05 9.97 10.86
C VAL A 299 -5.72 9.92 10.14
N SER A 300 -5.08 11.08 9.98
CA SER A 300 -3.69 11.18 9.53
C SER A 300 -2.73 10.81 10.66
N LEU A 301 -1.73 10.02 10.30
CA LEU A 301 -0.69 9.49 11.19
C LEU A 301 0.67 10.05 10.74
N ALA A 302 1.48 10.47 11.70
CA ALA A 302 2.87 10.88 11.45
C ALA A 302 3.79 10.56 12.63
N HIS A 303 5.01 10.11 12.32
CA HIS A 303 6.11 9.94 13.29
C HIS A 303 7.44 9.92 12.54
N ASP A 304 8.30 10.92 12.74
CA ASP A 304 9.55 11.10 11.99
C ASP A 304 9.35 10.97 10.47
N GLU A 305 9.94 9.96 9.84
CA GLU A 305 9.84 9.71 8.40
C GLU A 305 8.54 9.02 7.97
N TRP A 306 7.81 8.45 8.94
CA TRP A 306 6.55 7.75 8.73
C TRP A 306 5.39 8.71 8.57
N ALA A 307 4.54 8.42 7.59
CA ALA A 307 3.29 9.11 7.39
C ALA A 307 2.23 8.16 6.83
N GLY A 308 0.96 8.49 7.03
CA GLY A 308 -0.12 7.65 6.52
C GLY A 308 -1.49 8.13 6.95
N GLN A 309 -2.49 7.30 6.69
CA GLN A 309 -3.83 7.46 7.25
C GLN A 309 -4.38 6.11 7.71
N MET A 310 -5.26 6.18 8.69
CA MET A 310 -6.13 5.09 9.09
C MET A 310 -7.59 5.53 9.06
N VAL A 311 -8.49 4.56 8.92
CA VAL A 311 -9.92 4.76 9.15
C VAL A 311 -10.31 3.98 10.40
N LYS A 312 -10.93 4.68 11.34
CA LYS A 312 -11.44 4.10 12.58
C LYS A 312 -12.96 3.96 12.54
N HIS A 313 -13.48 2.89 13.15
CA HIS A 313 -14.88 2.73 13.53
C HIS A 313 -14.92 2.61 15.05
N GLY A 314 -15.36 3.69 15.72
CA GLY A 314 -15.16 3.84 17.16
C GLY A 314 -13.67 3.80 17.53
N THR A 315 -13.27 2.87 18.39
CA THR A 315 -11.86 2.70 18.81
C THR A 315 -11.03 1.86 17.83
N ASN A 316 -11.69 1.10 16.95
CA ASN A 316 -11.03 0.04 16.20
C ASN A 316 -10.49 0.56 14.86
N VAL A 317 -9.28 0.11 14.50
CA VAL A 317 -8.67 0.42 13.21
C VAL A 317 -9.21 -0.54 12.15
N VAL A 318 -9.98 -0.02 11.19
CA VAL A 318 -10.61 -0.82 10.13
C VAL A 318 -9.77 -0.83 8.87
N TYR A 319 -9.17 0.30 8.52
CA TYR A 319 -8.23 0.45 7.42
C TYR A 319 -7.00 1.19 7.91
N MET A 320 -5.82 0.84 7.40
CA MET A 320 -4.59 1.56 7.67
C MET A 320 -3.66 1.48 6.47
N SER A 321 -3.03 2.60 6.14
CA SER A 321 -1.94 2.67 5.18
C SER A 321 -0.89 3.64 5.70
N VAL A 322 0.19 3.08 6.23
CA VAL A 322 1.27 3.81 6.88
C VAL A 322 2.58 3.43 6.23
N PHE A 323 3.37 4.41 5.85
CA PHE A 323 4.54 4.17 5.02
C PHE A 323 5.63 5.22 5.25
N ARG A 324 6.85 4.87 4.87
CA ARG A 324 7.99 5.79 4.78
C ARG A 324 8.75 5.55 3.48
N ASP A 325 9.20 6.63 2.86
CA ASP A 325 10.16 6.52 1.76
C ASP A 325 11.56 6.58 2.37
N VAL A 326 12.25 5.44 2.36
CA VAL A 326 13.63 5.31 2.88
C VAL A 326 14.62 5.00 1.77
N ILE A 327 14.15 4.91 0.53
CA ILE A 327 15.03 4.65 -0.59
C ILE A 327 15.61 5.99 -0.98
N ASP A 328 16.81 6.28 -0.53
CA ASP A 328 17.60 7.42 -0.99
C ASP A 328 18.72 6.95 -1.91
N ALA A 329 19.12 7.83 -2.82
CA ALA A 329 20.11 7.56 -3.88
C ALA A 329 21.55 7.49 -3.35
#